data_AF-A0A536SCN5-F1
#
_entry.id   AF-A0A536SCN5-F1
#
_cell.length_a   1.000
_cell.length_b   1.000
_cell.length_c   1.000
_cell.angle_alpha   90.00
_cell.angle_beta   90.00
_cell.angle_gamma   90.00
#
_symmetry.space_group_name_H-M   'P 1'
#
loop_
_entity.id
_entity.type
_entity.pdbx_description
1 polymer ?
#
loop_
_entity_poly.entity_id
_entity_poly.type
_entity_poly.pdbx_seq_one_letter_code
_entity_poly.pdbx_strand_id
1 'polypeptide(L)'
;MLKNQPIAVTPNNGSDFTTLKMMEGFLAPEHVKRTNAGSMLKRLEAVRDGKVAAASLMEPWISVAQKWGLRVLIESHSTRSEAAGDDLDGPTLKKMFRAQARAVELIEKDPTPFIHYFIRETGGLLEPQEFQTWRLLHAAPQPYTRERWEDTYNWTVKWNMTVPNATYENTVDNRAWE
;
A
#
# COMPACT_ATOMS: atom_id res chain seq x y z
N MET A 1 13.43 6.34 18.89
CA MET A 1 14.40 6.01 17.82
C MET A 1 14.03 4.64 17.26
N LEU A 2 13.91 4.47 15.93
CA LEU A 2 13.43 3.20 15.33
C LEU A 2 14.53 2.15 15.06
N LYS A 3 15.82 2.53 15.16
CA LYS A 3 16.95 1.64 14.94
C LYS A 3 16.84 0.39 15.82
N ASN A 4 16.86 -0.80 15.20
CA ASN A 4 16.74 -2.11 15.86
C ASN A 4 15.44 -2.35 16.64
N GLN A 5 14.41 -1.51 16.47
CA GLN A 5 13.14 -1.66 17.15
C GLN A 5 12.11 -2.36 16.24
N PRO A 6 11.19 -3.17 16.79
CA PRO A 6 10.18 -3.86 15.99
C PRO A 6 9.15 -2.89 15.40
N ILE A 7 8.95 -2.98 14.09
CA ILE A 7 7.93 -2.27 13.31
C ILE A 7 6.88 -3.26 12.82
N ALA A 8 5.62 -3.06 13.19
CA ALA A 8 4.53 -3.96 12.82
C ALA A 8 4.10 -3.76 11.35
N VAL A 9 4.12 -4.85 10.58
CA VAL A 9 3.75 -4.92 9.15
C VAL A 9 2.98 -6.23 8.87
N THR A 10 2.41 -6.39 7.67
CA THR A 10 2.12 -7.73 7.11
C THR A 10 3.36 -8.16 6.35
N PRO A 11 4.11 -9.20 6.78
CA PRO A 11 5.28 -9.67 6.05
C PRO A 11 4.95 -10.02 4.60
N ASN A 12 5.86 -9.69 3.67
CA ASN A 12 5.74 -9.99 2.23
C ASN A 12 4.48 -9.42 1.56
N ASN A 13 4.01 -8.28 2.02
CA ASN A 13 2.84 -7.58 1.47
C ASN A 13 3.16 -6.08 1.31
N GLY A 14 2.26 -5.32 0.68
CA GLY A 14 2.43 -3.90 0.40
C GLY A 14 2.85 -3.04 1.60
N SER A 15 2.34 -3.32 2.80
CA SER A 15 2.78 -2.60 4.02
C SER A 15 4.24 -2.85 4.38
N ASP A 16 4.75 -4.07 4.16
CA ASP A 16 6.16 -4.42 4.41
C ASP A 16 7.04 -3.71 3.39
N PHE A 17 6.76 -3.86 2.10
CA PHE A 17 7.56 -3.23 1.04
C PHE A 17 7.57 -1.70 1.14
N THR A 18 6.43 -1.08 1.45
CA THR A 18 6.34 0.37 1.67
C THR A 18 7.16 0.78 2.90
N THR A 19 7.14 -0.01 3.98
CA THR A 19 7.98 0.24 5.15
C THR A 19 9.45 0.19 4.79
N LEU A 20 9.89 -0.80 4.02
CA LEU A 20 11.29 -0.90 3.59
C LEU A 20 11.73 0.30 2.74
N LYS A 21 10.91 0.71 1.76
CA LYS A 21 11.14 1.91 0.94
C LYS A 21 11.22 3.19 1.77
N MET A 22 10.37 3.33 2.79
CA MET A 22 10.43 4.49 3.68
C MET A 22 11.68 4.46 4.56
N MET A 23 12.04 3.30 5.11
CA MET A 23 13.10 3.19 6.11
C MET A 23 14.51 3.20 5.49
N GLU A 24 14.68 2.79 4.24
CA GLU A 24 16.02 2.73 3.59
C GLU A 24 16.68 4.09 3.40
N GLY A 25 15.91 5.19 3.41
CA GLY A 25 16.46 6.54 3.43
C GLY A 25 17.06 6.96 4.78
N PHE A 26 16.81 6.20 5.85
CA PHE A 26 17.18 6.57 7.23
C PHE A 26 17.98 5.50 7.98
N LEU A 27 17.80 4.23 7.64
CA LEU A 27 18.43 3.08 8.30
C LEU A 27 19.01 2.11 7.29
N ALA A 28 20.18 1.57 7.61
CA ALA A 28 20.73 0.41 6.91
C ALA A 28 19.81 -0.83 7.09
N PRO A 29 19.70 -1.72 6.08
CA PRO A 29 18.76 -2.86 6.10
C PRO A 29 18.79 -3.71 7.37
N GLU A 30 19.97 -3.97 7.93
CA GLU A 30 20.19 -4.76 9.13
C GLU A 30 19.52 -4.17 10.38
N HIS A 31 19.23 -2.87 10.37
CA HIS A 31 18.61 -2.14 11.47
C HIS A 31 17.09 -2.05 11.38
N VAL A 32 16.49 -2.43 10.25
CA VAL A 32 15.04 -2.41 10.04
C VAL A 32 14.43 -3.73 10.53
N LYS A 33 13.92 -3.76 11.76
CA LYS A 33 13.29 -4.96 12.34
C LYS A 33 11.79 -4.94 12.08
N ARG A 34 11.30 -5.95 11.37
CA ARG A 34 9.88 -6.10 11.01
C ARG A 34 9.26 -7.19 11.85
N THR A 35 8.01 -7.01 12.24
CA THR A 35 7.24 -8.02 12.97
C THR A 35 5.79 -8.05 12.48
N ASN A 36 5.11 -9.18 12.66
CA ASN A 36 3.68 -9.30 12.42
C ASN A 36 2.91 -9.09 13.72
N ALA A 37 1.94 -8.19 13.72
CA ALA A 37 1.03 -7.96 14.84
C ALA A 37 -0.45 -8.14 14.46
N GLY A 38 -0.73 -8.83 13.34
CA GLY A 38 -2.09 -9.11 12.88
C GLY A 38 -2.74 -7.96 12.10
N SER A 39 -4.04 -7.78 12.33
CA SER A 39 -4.87 -6.77 11.66
C SER A 39 -4.41 -5.33 11.95
N MET A 40 -4.87 -4.37 11.16
CA MET A 40 -4.52 -2.95 11.36
C MET A 40 -4.87 -2.44 12.75
N LEU A 41 -6.05 -2.81 13.28
CA LEU A 41 -6.44 -2.51 14.66
C LEU A 41 -5.45 -3.11 15.68
N LYS A 42 -5.06 -4.37 15.52
CA LYS A 42 -4.12 -5.04 16.43
C LYS A 42 -2.73 -4.39 16.40
N ARG A 43 -2.29 -3.86 15.26
CA ARG A 43 -1.05 -3.06 15.17
C ARG A 43 -1.15 -1.76 15.95
N LEU A 44 -2.27 -1.04 15.81
CA LEU A 44 -2.51 0.20 16.56
C LEU A 44 -2.49 -0.06 18.07
N GLU A 45 -3.20 -1.10 18.52
CA GLU A 45 -3.19 -1.54 19.92
C GLU A 45 -1.78 -1.91 20.38
N ALA A 46 -0.99 -2.62 19.55
CA ALA A 46 0.37 -2.98 19.90
C ALA A 46 1.31 -1.77 20.04
N VAL A 47 1.13 -0.72 19.23
CA VAL A 47 1.86 0.56 19.38
C VAL A 47 1.42 1.27 20.65
N ARG A 48 0.10 1.41 20.87
CA ARG A 48 -0.47 2.05 22.06
C ARG A 48 0.01 1.38 23.36
N ASP A 49 0.04 0.05 23.37
CA ASP A 49 0.44 -0.76 24.52
C ASP A 49 1.98 -0.86 24.66
N GLY A 50 2.76 -0.24 23.76
CA GLY A 50 4.23 -0.27 23.79
C GLY A 50 4.87 -1.61 23.44
N LYS A 51 4.12 -2.55 22.86
CA LYS A 51 4.60 -3.89 22.45
C LYS A 51 5.48 -3.82 21.19
N VAL A 52 5.23 -2.82 20.34
CA VAL A 52 6.05 -2.50 19.17
C VAL A 52 6.33 -1.00 19.13
N ALA A 53 7.44 -0.59 18.52
CA ALA A 53 7.83 0.82 18.49
C ALA A 53 7.08 1.64 17.43
N ALA A 54 6.64 0.99 16.35
CA ALA A 54 5.86 1.61 15.28
C ALA A 54 5.03 0.56 14.53
N ALA A 55 4.10 1.04 13.71
CA ALA A 55 3.31 0.23 12.80
C ALA A 55 3.16 0.91 11.45
N SER A 56 3.14 0.09 10.38
CA SER A 56 2.76 0.52 9.04
C SER A 56 1.26 0.34 8.84
N LEU A 57 0.60 1.42 8.45
CA LEU A 57 -0.85 1.56 8.31
C LEU A 57 -1.19 2.18 6.96
N MET A 58 -2.44 2.02 6.54
CA MET A 58 -3.04 2.73 5.41
C MET A 58 -4.37 3.34 5.85
N GLU A 59 -4.90 4.30 5.11
CA GLU A 59 -6.27 4.78 5.37
C GLU A 59 -7.28 3.62 5.30
N PRO A 60 -8.28 3.55 6.19
CA PRO A 60 -8.69 4.56 7.19
C PRO A 60 -7.91 4.54 8.51
N TRP A 61 -6.97 3.62 8.68
CA TRP A 61 -6.32 3.35 9.97
C TRP A 61 -5.29 4.39 10.37
N ILE A 62 -4.76 5.18 9.42
CA ILE A 62 -3.95 6.37 9.73
C ILE A 62 -4.82 7.42 10.43
N SER A 63 -6.02 7.69 9.91
CA SER A 63 -6.98 8.60 10.55
C SER A 63 -7.38 8.12 11.96
N VAL A 64 -7.62 6.81 12.14
CA VAL A 64 -7.86 6.21 13.48
C VAL A 64 -6.67 6.44 14.41
N ALA A 65 -5.44 6.22 13.93
CA ALA A 65 -4.22 6.44 14.72
C ALA A 65 -4.14 7.88 15.24
N GLN A 66 -4.40 8.86 14.37
CA GLN A 66 -4.38 10.27 14.73
C GLN A 66 -5.47 10.62 15.74
N LYS A 67 -6.69 10.09 15.57
CA LYS A 67 -7.78 10.24 16.53
C LYS A 67 -7.41 9.69 17.92
N TRP A 68 -6.64 8.60 17.96
CA TRP A 68 -6.11 8.03 19.21
C TRP A 68 -4.93 8.82 19.80
N GLY A 69 -4.51 9.92 19.17
CA GLY A 69 -3.38 10.74 19.61
C GLY A 69 -2.01 10.17 19.25
N LEU A 70 -1.94 9.16 18.37
CA LEU A 70 -0.66 8.63 17.89
C LEU A 70 -0.01 9.59 16.89
N ARG A 71 1.33 9.57 16.85
CA ARG A 71 2.13 10.41 15.97
C ARG A 71 2.44 9.69 14.65
N VAL A 72 2.13 10.35 13.54
CA VAL A 72 2.62 9.97 12.22
C VAL A 72 4.11 10.34 12.11
N LEU A 73 4.96 9.36 11.83
CA LEU A 73 6.42 9.57 11.73
C LEU A 73 6.86 9.86 10.30
N ILE A 74 6.25 9.18 9.33
CA ILE A 74 6.52 9.28 7.90
C ILE A 74 5.27 8.81 7.14
N GLU A 75 4.99 9.45 6.02
CA GLU A 75 3.94 9.04 5.07
C GLU A 75 4.58 8.84 3.70
N SER A 76 4.06 7.89 2.94
CA SER A 76 4.48 7.63 1.57
C SER A 76 3.31 7.03 0.80
N HIS A 77 3.38 7.16 -0.52
CA HIS A 77 2.43 6.53 -1.42
C HIS A 77 2.96 5.18 -1.90
N SER A 78 2.13 4.14 -1.75
CA SER A 78 2.44 2.83 -2.32
C SER A 78 2.06 2.80 -3.80
N THR A 79 2.95 2.32 -4.65
CA THR A 79 2.62 1.95 -6.03
C THR A 79 1.91 0.60 -6.04
N ARG A 80 0.86 0.47 -6.86
CA ARG A 80 0.09 -0.77 -7.06
C ARG A 80 0.20 -1.23 -8.51
N SER A 81 -0.04 -2.52 -8.72
CA SER A 81 -0.21 -3.15 -10.02
C SER A 81 -1.41 -4.08 -9.93
N GLU A 82 -2.09 -4.29 -11.05
CA GLU A 82 -3.17 -5.27 -11.17
C GLU A 82 -2.57 -6.64 -11.50
N ALA A 83 -3.10 -7.69 -10.89
CA ALA A 83 -2.75 -9.07 -11.20
C ALA A 83 -3.98 -9.75 -11.81
N ALA A 84 -3.79 -10.42 -12.95
CA ALA A 84 -4.83 -11.14 -13.66
C ALA A 84 -4.36 -12.56 -13.98
N GLY A 85 -5.30 -13.51 -13.96
CA GLY A 85 -5.02 -14.88 -14.43
C GLY A 85 -4.96 -14.96 -15.95
N ASP A 86 -4.41 -16.05 -16.46
CA ASP A 86 -4.31 -16.32 -17.90
C ASP A 86 -5.68 -16.52 -18.57
N ASP A 87 -6.69 -16.86 -17.78
CA ASP A 87 -8.08 -17.04 -18.21
C ASP A 87 -8.83 -15.72 -18.46
N LEU A 88 -8.30 -14.58 -17.97
CA LEU A 88 -8.91 -13.28 -18.19
C LEU A 88 -8.41 -12.64 -19.49
N ASP A 89 -9.27 -12.61 -20.50
CA ASP A 89 -8.93 -12.06 -21.81
C ASP A 89 -8.69 -10.54 -21.78
N GLY A 90 -7.83 -10.05 -22.68
CA GLY A 90 -7.47 -8.64 -22.82
C GLY A 90 -8.68 -7.71 -22.98
N PRO A 91 -9.62 -7.99 -23.91
CA PRO A 91 -10.84 -7.20 -24.05
C PRO A 91 -11.66 -7.06 -22.76
N THR A 92 -11.82 -8.13 -21.98
CA THR A 92 -12.53 -8.14 -20.70
C THR A 92 -11.77 -7.32 -19.65
N LEU A 93 -10.46 -7.54 -19.52
CA LEU A 93 -9.61 -6.76 -18.62
C LEU A 93 -9.65 -5.25 -18.95
N LYS A 94 -9.66 -4.90 -20.25
CA LYS A 94 -9.84 -3.52 -20.73
C LYS A 94 -11.18 -2.92 -20.30
N LYS A 95 -12.28 -3.72 -20.24
CA LYS A 95 -13.57 -3.22 -19.71
C LYS A 95 -13.48 -2.93 -18.21
N MET A 96 -12.78 -3.76 -17.46
CA MET A 96 -12.54 -3.55 -16.03
C MET A 96 -11.72 -2.27 -15.79
N PHE A 97 -10.64 -2.06 -16.54
CA PHE A 97 -9.85 -0.82 -16.44
C PHE A 97 -10.63 0.44 -16.80
N ARG A 98 -11.55 0.38 -17.78
CA ARG A 98 -12.49 1.49 -18.04
C ARG A 98 -13.45 1.75 -16.88
N ALA A 99 -13.85 0.72 -16.12
CA ALA A 99 -14.65 0.91 -14.92
C ALA A 99 -13.83 1.58 -13.81
N GLN A 100 -12.58 1.14 -13.61
CA GLN A 100 -11.66 1.75 -12.64
C GLN A 100 -11.36 3.21 -12.99
N ALA A 101 -11.07 3.52 -14.26
CA ALA A 101 -10.81 4.89 -14.70
C ALA A 101 -12.00 5.83 -14.43
N ARG A 102 -13.23 5.38 -14.69
CA ARG A 102 -14.45 6.13 -14.32
C ARG A 102 -14.59 6.34 -12.81
N ALA A 103 -14.22 5.34 -12.01
CA ALA A 103 -14.22 5.48 -10.55
C ALA A 103 -13.18 6.53 -10.09
N VAL A 104 -12.00 6.54 -10.71
CA VAL A 104 -10.96 7.56 -10.45
C VAL A 104 -11.49 8.95 -10.76
N GLU A 105 -12.11 9.18 -11.92
CA GLU A 105 -12.74 10.47 -12.27
C GLU A 105 -13.78 10.93 -11.23
N LEU A 106 -14.58 10.01 -10.69
CA LEU A 106 -15.56 10.33 -9.66
C LEU A 106 -14.89 10.71 -8.33
N ILE A 107 -13.86 9.97 -7.91
CA ILE A 107 -13.12 10.21 -6.67
C ILE A 107 -12.32 11.51 -6.76
N GLU A 108 -11.72 11.83 -7.92
CA GLU A 108 -11.00 13.08 -8.15
C GLU A 108 -11.93 14.30 -8.00
N LYS A 109 -13.17 14.16 -8.47
CA LYS A 109 -14.17 15.24 -8.38
C LYS A 109 -14.63 15.47 -6.94
N ASP A 110 -15.03 14.39 -6.26
CA ASP A 110 -15.42 14.43 -4.85
C ASP A 110 -15.38 13.01 -4.24
N PRO A 111 -14.43 12.71 -3.34
CA PRO A 111 -14.38 11.40 -2.69
C PRO A 111 -15.44 11.24 -1.58
N THR A 112 -16.07 12.33 -1.13
CA THR A 112 -16.96 12.38 0.04
C THR A 112 -18.10 11.35 -0.01
N PRO A 113 -18.80 11.14 -1.14
CA PRO A 113 -19.86 10.14 -1.24
C PRO A 113 -19.37 8.70 -0.98
N PHE A 114 -18.07 8.43 -1.13
CA PHE A 114 -17.48 7.08 -1.08
C PHE A 114 -16.76 6.78 0.23
N ILE A 115 -16.57 7.74 1.13
CA ILE A 115 -15.82 7.55 2.40
C ILE A 115 -16.43 6.47 3.29
N HIS A 116 -17.73 6.24 3.17
CA HIS A 116 -18.46 5.23 3.92
C HIS A 116 -17.95 3.80 3.67
N TYR A 117 -17.35 3.53 2.50
CA TYR A 117 -16.70 2.25 2.22
C TYR A 117 -15.44 2.05 3.06
N PHE A 118 -14.63 3.10 3.24
CA PHE A 118 -13.42 3.06 4.05
C PHE A 118 -13.74 2.96 5.54
N ILE A 119 -14.53 3.89 6.08
CA ILE A 119 -14.75 3.97 7.54
C ILE A 119 -15.48 2.73 8.09
N ARG A 120 -16.24 2.01 7.26
CA ARG A 120 -16.89 0.74 7.63
C ARG A 120 -15.87 -0.28 8.15
N GLU A 121 -14.66 -0.31 7.60
CA GLU A 121 -13.60 -1.22 8.05
C GLU A 121 -13.18 -0.96 9.50
N THR A 122 -13.38 0.27 10.00
CA THR A 122 -13.00 0.67 11.36
C THR A 122 -13.97 0.20 12.43
N GLY A 123 -15.15 -0.32 12.06
CA GLY A 123 -16.17 -0.78 13.01
C GLY A 123 -16.72 0.34 13.91
N GLY A 124 -16.76 1.58 13.43
CA GLY A 124 -17.26 2.75 14.18
C GLY A 124 -16.19 3.49 14.98
N LEU A 125 -14.91 3.16 14.83
CA LEU A 125 -13.82 3.92 15.47
C LEU A 125 -13.60 5.28 14.80
N LEU A 126 -14.05 5.45 13.56
CA LEU A 126 -13.90 6.65 12.76
C LEU A 126 -15.25 7.12 12.21
N GLU A 127 -15.62 8.36 12.50
CA GLU A 127 -16.76 9.04 11.90
C GLU A 127 -16.40 9.58 10.51
N PRO A 128 -17.37 9.76 9.59
CA PRO A 128 -17.11 10.23 8.24
C PRO A 128 -16.26 11.51 8.16
N GLN A 129 -16.58 12.51 9.00
CA GLN A 129 -15.88 13.80 9.04
C GLN A 129 -14.46 13.75 9.64
N GLU A 130 -14.09 12.64 10.27
CA GLU A 130 -12.74 12.45 10.84
C GLU A 130 -11.77 11.85 9.81
N PHE A 131 -12.29 11.32 8.70
CA PHE A 131 -11.50 10.72 7.62
C PHE A 131 -10.80 11.79 6.78
N GLN A 132 -9.49 11.64 6.61
CA GLN A 132 -8.64 12.60 5.90
C GLN A 132 -8.60 12.28 4.39
N THR A 133 -9.59 12.75 3.64
CA THR A 133 -9.73 12.46 2.19
C THR A 133 -8.54 12.91 1.35
N TRP A 134 -7.79 13.92 1.78
CA TRP A 134 -6.61 14.44 1.06
C TRP A 134 -5.46 13.42 0.95
N ARG A 135 -5.48 12.32 1.72
CA ARG A 135 -4.51 11.20 1.58
C ARG A 135 -4.88 10.18 0.52
N LEU A 136 -6.08 10.26 -0.05
CA LEU A 136 -6.50 9.31 -1.08
C LEU A 136 -5.71 9.55 -2.36
N LEU A 137 -4.74 8.68 -2.62
CA LEU A 137 -4.11 8.58 -3.92
C LEU A 137 -4.86 7.58 -4.79
N HIS A 138 -5.25 8.02 -5.99
CA HIS A 138 -5.98 7.23 -6.97
C HIS A 138 -5.47 7.61 -8.35
N ALA A 139 -5.38 6.61 -9.24
CA ALA A 139 -4.91 6.79 -10.61
C ALA A 139 -5.56 5.72 -11.49
N ALA A 140 -5.92 6.09 -12.71
CA ALA A 140 -6.44 5.14 -13.68
C ALA A 140 -5.34 4.12 -14.07
N PRO A 141 -5.68 2.86 -14.37
CA PRO A 141 -4.71 1.89 -14.85
C PRO A 141 -3.95 2.39 -16.09
N GLN A 142 -2.63 2.19 -16.09
CA GLN A 142 -1.73 2.54 -17.19
C GLN A 142 -0.91 1.31 -17.60
N PRO A 143 -0.43 1.25 -18.85
CA PRO A 143 0.51 0.21 -19.26
C PRO A 143 1.71 0.16 -18.31
N TYR A 144 2.12 -1.04 -17.91
CA TYR A 144 3.31 -1.20 -17.08
C TYR A 144 4.55 -1.08 -17.96
N THR A 145 5.38 -0.07 -17.73
CA THR A 145 6.54 0.20 -18.57
C THR A 145 7.75 -0.64 -18.18
N ARG A 146 8.69 -0.80 -19.12
CA ARG A 146 9.98 -1.47 -18.86
C ARG A 146 10.81 -0.74 -17.82
N GLU A 147 10.89 0.59 -17.90
CA GLU A 147 11.58 1.44 -16.92
C GLU A 147 11.05 1.18 -15.50
N ARG A 148 9.72 1.21 -15.32
CA ARG A 148 9.10 0.95 -14.01
C ARG A 148 9.37 -0.47 -13.51
N TRP A 149 9.45 -1.45 -14.41
CA TRP A 149 9.88 -2.81 -14.06
C TRP A 149 11.30 -2.77 -13.52
N GLU A 150 12.23 -2.16 -14.26
CA GLU A 150 13.67 -2.15 -13.94
C GLU A 150 13.93 -1.52 -12.58
N ASP A 151 13.29 -0.38 -12.31
CA ASP A 151 13.35 0.28 -11.01
C ASP A 151 12.84 -0.63 -9.88
N THR A 152 11.69 -1.27 -10.10
CA THR A 152 11.05 -2.11 -9.09
C THR A 152 11.86 -3.38 -8.83
N TYR A 153 12.39 -4.01 -9.87
CA TYR A 153 13.18 -5.23 -9.74
C TYR A 153 14.56 -4.98 -9.15
N ASN A 154 15.27 -3.94 -9.59
CA ASN A 154 16.55 -3.59 -8.99
C ASN A 154 16.40 -3.33 -7.49
N TRP A 155 15.29 -2.70 -7.10
CA TRP A 155 14.92 -2.55 -5.69
C TRP A 155 14.66 -3.90 -5.00
N THR A 156 13.91 -4.82 -5.60
CA THR A 156 13.67 -6.14 -4.98
C THR A 156 14.93 -7.00 -4.91
N VAL A 157 15.87 -6.89 -5.86
CA VAL A 157 17.19 -7.55 -5.82
C VAL A 157 17.97 -7.10 -4.58
N LYS A 158 18.06 -5.77 -4.37
CA LYS A 158 18.72 -5.18 -3.19
C LYS A 158 18.18 -5.76 -1.88
N TRP A 159 16.88 -6.02 -1.83
CA TRP A 159 16.18 -6.54 -0.65
C TRP A 159 16.07 -8.07 -0.60
N ASN A 160 16.67 -8.79 -1.55
CA ASN A 160 16.59 -10.24 -1.68
C ASN A 160 15.12 -10.75 -1.76
N MET A 161 14.31 -10.07 -2.57
CA MET A 161 12.86 -10.30 -2.74
C MET A 161 12.50 -10.72 -4.17
N THR A 162 13.46 -11.16 -4.97
CA THR A 162 13.24 -11.57 -6.37
C THR A 162 12.93 -13.05 -6.50
N VAL A 163 12.08 -13.36 -7.48
CA VAL A 163 11.93 -14.72 -8.00
C VAL A 163 13.06 -14.98 -9.02
N PRO A 164 13.68 -16.17 -9.03
CA PRO A 164 14.69 -16.51 -10.03
C PRO A 164 14.14 -16.36 -11.46
N ASN A 165 14.96 -15.83 -12.36
CA ASN A 165 14.69 -15.70 -13.80
C ASN A 165 13.48 -14.80 -14.17
N ALA A 166 13.02 -13.92 -13.28
CA ALA A 166 12.02 -12.93 -13.64
C ALA A 166 12.60 -11.94 -14.66
N THR A 167 11.87 -11.71 -15.75
CA THR A 167 12.18 -10.69 -16.77
C THR A 167 10.96 -9.81 -16.98
N TYR A 168 11.11 -8.74 -17.76
CA TYR A 168 9.96 -7.94 -18.17
C TYR A 168 8.95 -8.78 -18.95
N GLU A 169 9.43 -9.56 -19.91
CA GLU A 169 8.61 -10.29 -20.88
C GLU A 169 7.81 -11.43 -20.26
N ASN A 170 8.28 -12.03 -19.17
CA ASN A 170 7.57 -13.13 -18.50
C ASN A 170 6.74 -12.69 -17.29
N THR A 171 6.86 -11.43 -16.86
CA THR A 171 6.20 -10.91 -15.65
C THR A 171 5.16 -9.85 -15.98
N VAL A 172 5.41 -9.01 -16.99
CA VAL A 172 4.51 -7.93 -17.38
C VAL A 172 3.70 -8.34 -18.59
N ASP A 173 2.39 -8.22 -18.44
CA ASP A 173 1.42 -8.46 -19.50
C ASP A 173 0.55 -7.21 -19.65
N ASN A 174 0.61 -6.60 -20.83
CA ASN A 174 -0.15 -5.40 -21.19
C ASN A 174 -1.32 -5.71 -22.15
N ARG A 175 -1.85 -6.94 -22.15
CA ARG A 175 -2.97 -7.40 -23.01
C ARG A 175 -4.21 -6.51 -23.00
N ALA A 176 -4.42 -5.70 -21.96
CA ALA A 176 -5.55 -4.77 -21.89
C ALA A 176 -5.38 -3.53 -22.79
N TRP A 177 -4.16 -3.24 -23.23
CA TRP A 177 -3.79 -2.10 -24.07
C TRP A 177 -3.47 -2.47 -25.51
N GLU A 178 -3.38 -3.76 -25.80
CA GLU A 178 -3.39 -4.33 -27.15
C GLU A 178 -4.79 -4.20 -27.78
#